data_AF-A0A447UG87-F1
#
_entry.id   AF-A0A447UG87-F1
#
_cell.length_a   1.000
_cell.length_b   1.000
_cell.length_c   1.000
_cell.angle_alpha   90.00
_cell.angle_beta   90.00
_cell.angle_gamma   90.00
#
_symmetry.space_group_name_H-M   'P 1'
#
loop_
_entity.id
_entity.type
_entity.pdbx_description
1 polymer ?
#
loop_
_entity_poly.entity_id
_entity_poly.type
_entity_poly.pdbx_seq_one_letter_code
_entity_poly.pdbx_strand_id
1 'polypeptide(L)'
;MCASVLIFYFLPWLDTSRARFRNYSKLVKCGFWLWVANAFFLGWLGSKALVGPDLPDGFSNEEGWIRAASQLSTLVYFGWFVIVLPCRRFLEKQD
;
A
#
# COMPACT_ATOMS: atom_id res chain seq x y z
N MET A 1 10.18 -0.40 -9.53
CA MET A 1 11.34 0.36 -9.02
C MET A 1 11.23 1.87 -9.25
N CYS A 2 10.90 2.40 -10.44
CA CYS A 2 10.72 3.87 -10.61
C CYS A 2 9.30 4.38 -10.31
N ALA A 3 8.26 3.58 -10.60
CA ALA A 3 6.87 3.98 -10.41
C ALA A 3 6.50 4.28 -8.93
N SER A 4 7.11 3.58 -7.96
CA SER A 4 6.89 3.83 -6.53
C SER A 4 7.43 5.17 -6.04
N VAL A 5 8.39 5.78 -6.74
CA VAL A 5 8.86 7.14 -6.43
C VAL A 5 8.01 8.16 -7.16
N LEU A 6 7.66 7.90 -8.43
CA LEU A 6 6.80 8.75 -9.24
C LEU A 6 5.40 8.95 -8.63
N ILE A 7 4.85 7.96 -7.93
CA ILE A 7 3.52 8.07 -7.28
C ILE A 7 3.47 9.22 -6.25
N PHE A 8 4.60 9.56 -5.62
CA PHE A 8 4.69 10.70 -4.70
C PHE A 8 4.57 12.05 -5.42
N TYR A 9 4.90 12.12 -6.70
CA TYR A 9 4.70 13.34 -7.49
C TYR A 9 3.23 13.54 -7.86
N PHE A 10 2.46 12.45 -8.01
CA PHE A 10 1.02 12.50 -8.26
C PHE A 10 0.18 12.66 -6.98
N LEU A 11 0.81 12.68 -5.81
CA LEU A 11 0.14 12.85 -4.51
C LEU A 11 -0.81 14.07 -4.44
N PRO A 12 -0.47 15.27 -4.93
CA PRO A 12 -1.39 16.42 -4.90
C PRO A 12 -2.65 16.24 -5.75
N TRP A 13 -2.64 15.37 -6.77
CA TRP A 13 -3.83 15.02 -7.55
C TRP A 13 -4.64 13.88 -6.92
N LEU A 14 -3.97 12.96 -6.22
CA LEU A 14 -4.61 11.84 -5.52
C LEU A 14 -5.22 12.25 -4.17
N ASP A 15 -4.61 13.21 -3.46
CA ASP A 15 -5.12 13.75 -2.19
C ASP A 15 -6.17 14.85 -2.48
N THR A 16 -7.42 14.44 -2.66
CA THR A 16 -8.55 15.34 -2.99
C THR A 16 -9.20 16.01 -1.77
N SER A 17 -8.58 15.93 -0.59
CA SER A 17 -9.07 16.52 0.66
C SER A 17 -8.89 18.06 0.67
N ARG A 18 -9.95 18.82 1.00
CA ARG A 18 -9.87 20.28 1.19
C ARG A 18 -9.28 20.68 2.55
N ALA A 19 -9.41 19.83 3.57
CA ALA A 19 -8.90 20.12 4.91
C ALA A 19 -7.37 20.00 4.94
N ARG A 20 -6.72 21.15 5.17
CA ARG A 20 -5.26 21.29 5.31
C ARG A 20 -4.72 20.62 6.58
N PHE A 21 -5.55 20.45 7.61
CA PHE A 21 -5.15 19.91 8.91
C PHE A 21 -5.71 18.52 9.13
N ARG A 22 -4.88 17.53 8.84
CA ARG A 22 -5.16 16.08 8.86
C ARG A 22 -5.07 15.46 10.26
N ASN A 23 -5.08 16.27 11.32
CA ASN A 23 -4.56 15.89 12.63
C ASN A 23 -5.52 15.01 13.47
N TYR A 24 -6.82 14.95 13.12
CA TYR A 24 -7.84 14.30 13.97
C TYR A 24 -8.45 13.02 13.39
N SER A 25 -8.17 12.65 12.14
CA SER A 25 -8.82 11.49 11.52
C SER A 25 -8.15 10.18 11.94
N LYS A 26 -8.79 9.45 12.86
CA LYS A 26 -8.29 8.16 13.37
C LYS A 26 -8.11 7.13 12.24
N LEU A 27 -8.99 7.12 11.25
CA LEU A 27 -8.94 6.21 10.11
C LEU A 27 -7.71 6.48 9.23
N VAL A 28 -7.40 7.75 8.99
CA VAL A 28 -6.23 8.19 8.24
C VAL A 28 -4.95 7.76 8.92
N LYS A 29 -4.87 7.97 10.23
CA LYS A 29 -3.71 7.60 11.04
C LYS A 29 -3.51 6.09 11.04
N CYS A 30 -4.58 5.31 11.21
CA CYS A 30 -4.53 3.85 11.19
C CYS A 30 -4.03 3.34 9.83
N GLY A 31 -4.62 3.80 8.73
CA GLY A 31 -4.21 3.33 7.41
C GLY A 31 -2.80 3.77 7.03
N PHE A 32 -2.36 4.97 7.44
CA PHE A 32 -0.96 5.39 7.25
C PHE A 32 0.01 4.42 7.94
N TRP A 33 -0.27 4.03 9.18
CA TRP A 33 0.54 3.04 9.90
C TRP A 33 0.50 1.65 9.26
N LEU A 34 -0.64 1.23 8.69
CA LEU A 34 -0.75 -0.02 7.94
C LEU A 34 0.14 0.01 6.68
N TRP A 35 0.14 1.13 5.95
CA TRP A 35 1.03 1.32 4.80
C TRP A 35 2.51 1.32 5.21
N VAL A 36 2.87 1.98 6.31
CA VAL A 36 4.24 1.95 6.86
C VAL A 36 4.64 0.52 7.21
N ALA A 37 3.79 -0.23 7.91
CA ALA A 37 4.04 -1.65 8.23
C ALA A 37 4.21 -2.50 6.97
N ASN A 38 3.40 -2.26 5.93
CA ASN A 38 3.53 -2.91 4.63
C ASN A 38 4.87 -2.59 3.95
N ALA A 39 5.32 -1.33 4.00
CA ALA A 39 6.61 -0.93 3.43
C ALA A 39 7.80 -1.63 4.13
N PHE A 40 7.76 -1.73 5.47
CA PHE A 40 8.74 -2.52 6.22
C PHE A 40 8.67 -4.01 5.88
N PHE A 41 7.47 -4.56 5.72
CA PHE A 41 7.28 -5.95 5.32
C PHE A 41 7.83 -6.24 3.92
N LEU A 42 7.64 -5.33 2.95
CA LEU A 42 8.27 -5.42 1.62
C LEU A 42 9.80 -5.40 1.71
N GLY A 43 10.36 -4.52 2.54
CA GLY A 43 11.80 -4.43 2.74
C GLY A 43 12.39 -5.72 3.31
N TRP A 44 11.68 -6.35 4.26
CA TRP A 44 12.06 -7.65 4.80
C TRP A 44 11.92 -8.77 3.76
N LEU A 45 10.83 -8.81 3.00
CA LEU A 45 10.61 -9.78 1.91
C LEU A 45 11.69 -9.65 0.82
N GLY A 46 12.11 -8.44 0.48
CA GLY A 46 13.20 -8.21 -0.48
C GLY A 46 14.57 -8.70 -0.02
N SER A 47 14.75 -8.94 1.28
CA SER A 47 15.97 -9.53 1.84
C SER A 47 15.93 -11.06 1.88
N LYS A 48 14.80 -11.69 1.53
CA LYS A 48 14.63 -13.15 1.46
C LYS A 48 14.73 -13.61 0.01
N ALA A 49 15.18 -14.84 -0.20
CA ALA A 49 15.12 -15.46 -1.53
C ALA A 49 13.65 -15.56 -1.97
N LEU A 50 13.37 -15.09 -3.19
CA LEU A 50 12.06 -15.20 -3.83
C LEU A 50 11.82 -16.65 -4.24
N VAL A 51 11.47 -17.49 -3.26
CA VAL A 51 11.14 -18.89 -3.48
C VAL A 51 9.62 -19.04 -3.37
N GLY A 52 9.04 -19.73 -4.35
CA GLY A 52 7.61 -19.98 -4.44
C GLY A 52 6.99 -19.63 -5.79
N PRO A 53 5.70 -19.97 -5.94
CA PRO A 53 4.89 -19.70 -7.12
C PRO A 53 4.57 -18.20 -7.25
N ASP A 54 4.22 -17.78 -8.46
CA ASP A 54 3.65 -16.46 -8.71
C ASP A 54 2.23 -16.38 -8.10
N LEU A 55 1.78 -15.16 -7.81
CA LEU A 55 0.47 -14.83 -7.25
C LEU A 55 -0.73 -15.60 -7.88
N PRO A 56 -0.77 -15.82 -9.22
CA PRO A 56 -1.87 -16.55 -9.87
C PRO A 56 -1.86 -18.06 -9.62
N ASP A 57 -0.67 -18.65 -9.37
CA ASP A 57 -0.48 -20.08 -9.12
C ASP A 57 -0.80 -20.48 -7.66
N GLY A 58 -1.22 -19.51 -6.84
CA GLY A 58 -1.75 -19.74 -5.49
C GLY A 58 -0.67 -19.88 -4.40
N PHE A 59 -1.11 -19.87 -3.14
CA PHE A 59 -0.22 -19.90 -1.96
C PHE A 59 0.14 -21.32 -1.48
N SER A 60 -0.42 -22.36 -2.08
CA SER A 60 -0.36 -23.74 -1.58
C SER A 60 0.73 -24.60 -2.21
N ASN A 61 1.76 -24.00 -2.80
CA ASN A 61 2.90 -24.77 -3.34
C ASN A 61 3.98 -24.96 -2.28
N GLU A 62 4.55 -26.17 -2.23
CA GLU A 62 5.56 -26.60 -1.25
C GLU A 62 6.88 -25.81 -1.38
N GLU A 63 7.08 -25.13 -2.50
CA GLU A 63 8.27 -24.34 -2.83
C GLU A 63 8.35 -23.00 -2.06
N GLY A 64 7.29 -22.59 -1.35
CA GLY A 64 7.28 -21.41 -0.47
C GLY A 64 6.26 -20.35 -0.87
N TRP A 65 6.04 -19.36 0.01
CA TRP A 65 4.97 -18.35 -0.13
C TRP A 65 5.49 -16.92 -0.32
N ILE A 66 6.81 -16.75 -0.31
CA ILE A 66 7.49 -15.44 -0.21
C ILE A 66 7.29 -14.63 -1.50
N ARG A 67 7.33 -15.29 -2.67
CA ARG A 67 7.09 -14.63 -3.97
C ARG A 67 5.67 -14.09 -4.08
N ALA A 68 4.66 -14.92 -3.86
CA ALA A 68 3.26 -14.49 -3.88
C ALA A 68 2.98 -13.36 -2.87
N ALA A 69 3.54 -13.44 -1.65
CA ALA A 69 3.42 -12.37 -0.66
C ALA A 69 4.08 -11.06 -1.12
N SER A 70 5.25 -11.11 -1.77
CA SER A 70 5.91 -9.91 -2.28
C SER A 70 5.09 -9.20 -3.37
N GLN A 71 4.44 -9.97 -4.26
CA GLN A 71 3.56 -9.45 -5.30
C GLN A 71 2.28 -8.86 -4.70
N LEU A 72 1.64 -9.57 -3.75
CA LEU A 72 0.46 -9.08 -3.05
C LEU A 72 0.76 -7.79 -2.30
N SER A 73 1.89 -7.76 -1.58
CA SER A 73 2.29 -6.60 -0.81
C SER A 73 2.57 -5.40 -1.72
N THR A 74 3.14 -5.62 -2.91
CA THR A 74 3.34 -4.57 -3.92
C THR A 74 2.00 -4.02 -4.42
N LEU A 75 1.01 -4.88 -4.66
CA LEU A 75 -0.35 -4.45 -5.02
C LEU A 75 -1.00 -3.63 -3.90
N VAL A 76 -0.86 -4.06 -2.64
CA VAL A 76 -1.35 -3.33 -1.46
C VAL A 76 -0.68 -1.96 -1.36
N TYR A 77 0.63 -1.88 -1.62
CA TYR A 77 1.37 -0.62 -1.62
C TYR A 77 0.82 0.39 -2.62
N PHE A 78 0.58 -0.01 -3.88
CA PHE A 78 -0.02 0.88 -4.89
C PHE A 78 -1.50 1.15 -4.65
N GLY A 79 -2.25 0.14 -4.18
CA GLY A 79 -3.65 0.25 -3.81
C GLY A 79 -3.90 1.28 -2.70
N TRP A 80 -2.96 1.44 -1.76
CA TRP A 80 -3.02 2.51 -0.77
C TRP A 80 -3.10 3.91 -1.41
N PHE A 81 -2.26 4.18 -2.41
CA PHE A 81 -2.27 5.47 -3.09
C PHE A 81 -3.53 5.61 -3.97
N VAL A 82 -3.80 4.62 -4.82
CA VAL A 82 -4.85 4.75 -5.86
C VAL A 82 -6.26 4.58 -5.31
N ILE A 83 -6.46 3.77 -4.27
CA ILE A 83 -7.79 3.48 -3.72
C ILE A 83 -8.00 4.24 -2.42
N VAL A 84 -7.08 4.12 -1.47
CA VAL A 84 -7.32 4.65 -0.13
C VAL A 84 -7.29 6.18 -0.10
N LEU A 85 -6.38 6.84 -0.83
CA LEU A 85 -6.37 8.31 -0.89
C LEU A 85 -7.65 8.92 -1.48
N PRO A 86 -8.18 8.49 -2.65
CA PRO A 86 -9.44 9.05 -3.15
C PRO A 86 -10.67 8.58 -2.37
N CYS A 87 -10.72 7.33 -1.87
CA CYS A 87 -11.85 6.87 -1.05
C CYS A 87 -11.99 7.63 0.27
N ARG A 88 -10.89 8.18 0.80
CA ARG A 88 -10.91 8.99 2.03
C ARG A 88 -11.73 10.27 1.89
N ARG A 89 -11.89 10.82 0.68
CA ARG A 89 -12.80 11.94 0.42
C ARG A 89 -14.24 11.64 0.84
N PHE A 90 -14.66 10.38 0.76
CA PHE A 90 -16.03 9.98 1.12
C PHE A 90 -16.19 9.64 2.60
N LEU A 91 -15.12 9.22 3.28
CA LEU A 91 -15.16 8.82 4.69
C LEU A 91 -15.06 10.01 5.65
N GLU A 92 -14.34 11.06 5.28
CA GLU A 92 -14.37 12.34 6.00
C GLU A 92 -15.37 13.27 5.32
N LYS A 93 -16.61 13.30 5.83
CA LYS A 93 -17.55 14.35 5.48
C LYS A 93 -16.97 15.67 5.96
N GLN A 94 -16.49 16.47 5.02
CA GLN A 94 -15.94 17.80 5.25
C GLN A 94 -17.13 18.76 5.32
N ASP A 95 -17.79 18.83 6.46
CA ASP A 95 -18.70 19.94 6.76
C ASP A 95 -17.87 21.21 7.06
#